data_AF-T2MAT4-F1
#
_entry.id   AF-T2MAT4-F1
#
_cell.length_a   1.000
_cell.length_b   1.000
_cell.length_c   1.000
_cell.angle_alpha   90.00
_cell.angle_beta   90.00
_cell.angle_gamma   90.00
#
_symmetry.space_group_name_H-M   'P 1'
#
loop_
_entity.id
_entity.type
_entity.pdbx_description
1 polymer ?
#
loop_
_entity_poly.entity_id
_entity_poly.type
_entity_poly.pdbx_seq_one_letter_code
_entity_poly.pdbx_strand_id
1 'polypeptide(L)'
;MIHICGPKLSNCCFVLSIWGIIMLILMGIFFNIESVALIEDIPSTDDGYSQASKNCFIAAGIYVAVLILCCYQKWAISKGYKRF
;
A
#
# COMPACT_ATOMS: atom_id res chain seq x y z
N MET A 1 -12.75 18.51 -8.15
CA MET A 1 -11.61 18.21 -7.26
C MET A 1 -12.17 17.51 -6.04
N ILE A 2 -11.99 16.20 -5.93
CA ILE A 2 -12.65 15.37 -4.92
C ILE A 2 -11.92 15.62 -3.59
N HIS A 3 -12.35 16.64 -2.86
CA HIS A 3 -11.68 17.14 -1.67
C HIS A 3 -12.26 16.43 -0.43
N ILE A 4 -11.91 15.14 -0.24
CA ILE A 4 -12.45 14.33 0.86
C ILE A 4 -11.68 14.52 2.18
N CYS A 5 -10.45 15.04 2.17
CA CYS A 5 -9.63 15.17 3.38
C CYS A 5 -9.05 16.58 3.58
N GLY A 6 -9.35 17.20 4.72
CA GLY A 6 -8.72 18.45 5.17
C GLY A 6 -7.19 18.31 5.43
N PRO A 7 -6.45 19.43 5.57
CA PRO A 7 -4.99 19.47 5.58
C PRO A 7 -4.34 18.55 6.64
N LYS A 8 -5.02 18.34 7.79
CA LYS A 8 -4.57 17.45 8.87
C LYS A 8 -4.84 15.96 8.60
N LEU A 9 -5.96 15.62 7.99
CA LEU A 9 -6.35 14.22 7.71
C LEU A 9 -5.44 13.58 6.65
N SER A 10 -4.96 14.35 5.69
CA SER A 10 -4.09 13.80 4.65
C SER A 10 -2.65 13.49 5.12
N ASN A 11 -2.21 13.97 6.28
CA ASN A 11 -0.96 13.50 6.88
C ASN A 11 -1.11 12.08 7.45
N CYS A 12 -2.29 11.76 8.01
CA CYS A 12 -2.61 10.43 8.52
C CYS A 12 -2.65 9.37 7.40
N CYS A 13 -3.33 9.67 6.27
CA CYS A 13 -3.36 8.76 5.11
C CYS A 13 -1.96 8.44 4.55
N PHE A 14 -1.01 9.37 4.68
CA PHE A 14 0.37 9.16 4.25
C PHE A 14 1.10 8.16 5.14
N VAL A 15 0.99 8.34 6.47
CA VAL A 15 1.64 7.45 7.45
C VAL A 15 1.04 6.04 7.38
N LEU A 16 -0.29 5.92 7.29
CA LEU A 16 -0.96 4.62 7.14
C LEU A 16 -0.61 3.93 5.82
N SER A 17 -0.47 4.69 4.72
CA SER A 17 -0.05 4.09 3.44
C SER A 17 1.39 3.60 3.50
N ILE A 18 2.32 4.39 4.06
CA ILE A 18 3.72 3.96 4.24
C ILE A 18 3.79 2.69 5.09
N TRP A 19 3.06 2.66 6.21
CA TRP A 19 2.99 1.50 7.09
C TRP A 19 2.43 0.25 6.37
N GLY A 20 1.33 0.40 5.66
CA GLY A 20 0.70 -0.68 4.90
C GLY A 20 1.62 -1.24 3.81
N ILE A 21 2.33 -0.38 3.09
CA ILE A 21 3.28 -0.79 2.03
C ILE A 21 4.41 -1.64 2.62
N ILE A 22 4.99 -1.23 3.75
CA ILE A 22 6.08 -1.98 4.40
C ILE A 22 5.60 -3.38 4.81
N MET A 23 4.43 -3.47 5.44
CA MET A 23 3.85 -4.75 5.87
C MET A 23 3.52 -5.68 4.69
N LEU A 24 2.93 -5.15 3.61
CA LEU A 24 2.57 -5.93 2.43
C LEU A 24 3.78 -6.44 1.65
N ILE A 25 4.85 -5.64 1.56
CA ILE A 25 6.11 -6.05 0.92
C ILE A 25 6.79 -7.15 1.74
N LEU A 26 6.86 -7.01 3.07
CA LEU A 26 7.41 -8.04 3.94
C LEU A 26 6.66 -9.37 3.80
N MET A 27 5.32 -9.33 3.82
CA MET A 27 4.48 -10.50 3.55
C MET A 27 4.78 -11.13 2.18
N GLY A 28 4.84 -10.33 1.10
CA GLY A 28 5.12 -10.83 -0.24
C GLY A 28 6.50 -11.50 -0.39
N ILE A 29 7.51 -10.99 0.33
CA ILE A 29 8.85 -11.60 0.37
C ILE A 29 8.81 -12.92 1.15
N PHE A 30 8.15 -12.98 2.31
CA PHE A 30 8.03 -14.23 3.08
C PHE A 30 7.27 -15.33 2.32
N PHE A 31 6.26 -14.97 1.53
CA PHE A 31 5.59 -15.90 0.62
C PHE A 31 6.49 -16.40 -0.53
N ASN A 32 7.48 -15.62 -0.98
CA ASN A 32 8.46 -16.08 -1.99
C ASN A 32 9.48 -17.08 -1.43
N ILE A 33 9.71 -17.08 -0.12
CA ILE A 33 10.69 -17.94 0.55
C ILE A 33 10.00 -19.18 1.15
N GLU A 34 8.71 -19.41 0.85
CA GLU A 34 7.94 -20.56 1.35
C GLU A 34 8.06 -20.72 2.88
N SER A 35 7.97 -19.61 3.62
CA SER A 35 8.17 -19.63 5.07
C SER A 35 7.06 -20.41 5.79
N VAL A 36 7.44 -21.32 6.71
CA VAL A 36 6.52 -22.17 7.50
C VAL A 36 5.54 -21.36 8.35
N ALA A 37 5.88 -20.13 8.71
CA ALA A 37 5.04 -19.23 9.52
C ALA A 37 3.69 -18.86 8.86
N LEU A 38 3.51 -19.20 7.58
CA LEU A 38 2.39 -18.73 6.77
C LEU A 38 1.66 -19.86 6.01
N ILE A 39 1.96 -21.10 6.40
CA ILE A 39 1.37 -22.31 5.80
C ILE A 39 -0.10 -22.50 6.22
N GLU A 40 -0.52 -21.87 7.30
CA GLU A 40 -1.88 -21.98 7.85
C GLU A 40 -2.88 -21.05 7.13
N ASP A 41 -2.38 -19.96 6.54
CA ASP A 41 -3.18 -18.98 5.78
C ASP A 41 -3.33 -19.34 4.29
N ILE A 42 -2.57 -20.32 3.80
CA ILE A 42 -2.55 -20.72 2.39
C ILE A 42 -3.40 -21.98 2.15
N PRO A 43 -4.24 -22.03 1.10
CA PRO A 43 -4.91 -23.27 0.72
C PRO A 43 -3.87 -24.35 0.42
N SER A 44 -4.16 -25.61 0.80
CA SER A 44 -3.30 -26.79 0.63
C SER A 44 -3.17 -27.25 -0.84
N THR A 45 -3.02 -26.29 -1.75
CA THR A 45 -2.78 -26.48 -3.18
C THR A 45 -1.32 -26.17 -3.47
N ASP A 46 -0.67 -26.94 -4.33
CA ASP A 46 0.76 -26.78 -4.67
C ASP A 46 1.11 -25.35 -5.17
N ASP A 47 0.15 -24.64 -5.75
CA ASP A 47 0.33 -23.28 -6.26
C ASP A 47 -0.03 -22.16 -5.26
N GLY A 48 -0.42 -22.50 -4.04
CA GLY A 48 -0.95 -21.54 -3.05
C GLY A 48 0.02 -20.38 -2.78
N TYR A 49 1.29 -20.71 -2.49
CA TYR A 49 2.33 -19.73 -2.19
C TYR A 49 2.57 -18.73 -3.32
N SER A 50 2.64 -19.23 -4.55
CA SER A 50 2.83 -18.41 -5.76
C SER A 50 1.68 -17.44 -5.95
N GLN A 51 0.45 -17.89 -5.70
CA GLN A 51 -0.74 -17.06 -5.87
C GLN A 51 -0.89 -16.00 -4.77
N ALA A 52 -0.63 -16.35 -3.50
CA ALA A 52 -0.67 -15.38 -2.41
C ALA A 52 0.43 -14.32 -2.54
N SER A 53 1.66 -14.73 -2.87
CA SER A 53 2.76 -13.80 -3.16
C SER A 53 2.37 -12.77 -4.22
N LYS A 54 1.86 -13.22 -5.38
CA LYS A 54 1.43 -12.35 -6.47
C LYS A 54 0.36 -11.36 -6.01
N ASN A 55 -0.65 -11.82 -5.27
CA ASN A 55 -1.72 -10.97 -4.78
C ASN A 55 -1.20 -9.91 -3.79
N CYS A 56 -0.30 -10.27 -2.88
CA CYS A 56 0.34 -9.34 -1.95
C CYS A 56 1.18 -8.28 -2.67
N PHE A 57 1.95 -8.67 -3.70
CA PHE A 57 2.72 -7.73 -4.51
C PHE A 57 1.84 -6.78 -5.32
N ILE A 58 0.74 -7.28 -5.90
CA ILE A 58 -0.24 -6.45 -6.61
C ILE A 58 -0.88 -5.45 -5.63
N ALA A 59 -1.30 -5.92 -4.45
CA ALA A 59 -1.86 -5.06 -3.41
C ALA A 59 -0.86 -3.98 -3.00
N ALA A 60 0.39 -4.34 -2.71
CA ALA A 60 1.45 -3.38 -2.40
C ALA A 60 1.61 -2.33 -3.51
N GLY A 61 1.57 -2.74 -4.77
CA GLY A 61 1.60 -1.84 -5.94
C GLY A 61 0.44 -0.86 -5.96
N ILE A 62 -0.78 -1.30 -5.64
CA ILE A 62 -1.96 -0.42 -5.55
C ILE A 62 -1.80 0.61 -4.43
N TYR A 63 -1.32 0.20 -3.24
CA TYR A 63 -1.06 1.15 -2.15
C TYR A 63 0.01 2.19 -2.52
N VAL A 64 1.06 1.80 -3.24
CA VAL A 64 2.07 2.74 -3.77
C VAL A 64 1.45 3.72 -4.77
N ALA A 65 0.62 3.24 -5.71
CA ALA A 65 -0.05 4.09 -6.69
C ALA A 65 -0.98 5.12 -6.02
N VAL A 66 -1.78 4.68 -5.04
CA VAL A 66 -2.66 5.56 -4.25
C VAL A 66 -1.82 6.59 -3.47
N LEU A 67 -0.70 6.17 -2.88
CA LEU A 67 0.22 7.07 -2.19
C LEU A 67 0.75 8.15 -3.15
N ILE A 68 1.20 7.79 -4.35
CA ILE A 68 1.68 8.74 -5.37
C ILE A 68 0.58 9.73 -5.76
N LEU A 69 -0.64 9.26 -5.98
CA LEU A 69 -1.78 10.13 -6.29
C LEU A 69 -2.08 11.10 -5.14
N CYS A 70 -2.03 10.63 -3.89
CA CYS A 70 -2.18 11.49 -2.71
C CYS A 70 -1.03 12.49 -2.57
N CYS A 71 0.23 12.11 -2.83
CA CYS A 71 1.38 13.01 -2.90
C CYS A 71 1.12 14.13 -3.91
N TYR A 72 0.69 13.76 -5.11
CA TYR A 72 0.47 14.67 -6.22
C TYR A 72 -0.66 15.66 -5.91
N GLN A 73 -1.77 15.17 -5.35
CA GLN A 73 -2.88 16.01 -4.87
C GLN A 73 -2.41 16.98 -3.79
N LYS A 74 -1.63 16.53 -2.80
CA LYS A 74 -1.09 17.41 -1.75
C LYS A 74 -0.15 18.46 -2.30
N TRP A 75 0.74 18.09 -3.22
CA TRP A 75 1.66 19.01 -3.86
C TRP A 75 0.91 20.09 -4.67
N ALA A 76 -0.07 19.69 -5.48
CA ALA A 76 -0.89 20.61 -6.27
C ALA A 76 -1.69 21.58 -5.36
N ILE A 77 -2.28 21.09 -4.27
CA ILE A 77 -2.99 21.92 -3.29
C ILE A 77 -2.04 22.88 -2.56
N SER A 78 -0.83 22.44 -2.19
CA SER A 78 0.16 23.30 -1.51
C SER A 78 0.61 24.48 -2.38
N LYS A 79 0.71 24.29 -3.70
CA LYS A 79 0.99 25.37 -4.66
C LYS A 79 -0.20 26.33 -4.79
N GLY A 80 -1.43 25.84 -4.69
CA GLY A 80 -2.64 26.67 -4.68
C GLY A 80 -2.76 27.56 -3.43
N TYR A 81 -2.32 27.06 -2.26
CA TYR A 81 -2.35 27.81 -1.00
C TYR A 81 -1.42 29.04 -0.98
N LYS A 82 -0.26 28.98 -1.64
CA LYS A 82 0.68 30.12 -1.73
C LYS A 82 0.22 31.26 -2.65
N ARG A 83 -0.90 31.12 -3.35
CA ARG A 83 -1.43 32.08 -4.31
C ARG A 83 -2.49 33.02 -3.70
N PHE A 84 -2.87 32.82 -2.44
CA PHE A 84 -3.79 33.66 -1.67
C PHE A 84 -3.09 34.24 -0.43
#